data_AF-A0A4S4NKH2-F1
#
_entry.id   AF-A0A4S4NKH2-F1
#
_cell.length_a   1.000
_cell.length_b   1.000
_cell.length_c   1.000
_cell.angle_alpha   90.00
_cell.angle_beta   90.00
_cell.angle_gamma   90.00
#
_symmetry.space_group_name_H-M   'P 1'
#
loop_
_entity.id
_entity.type
_entity.pdbx_description
1 polymer ?
#
loop_
_entity_poly.entity_id
_entity_poly.type
_entity_poly.pdbx_seq_one_letter_code
_entity_poly.pdbx_strand_id
1 'polypeptide(L)'
;MVPRNDHLWIGLAVSIFVSVVAYGLFLQLGEWLTAGAGREIVFRPRTLALMAICLNILPMNVFRRTYRTRSLKGLVIGVMILAAAWFFYYGRELLNG
;
A
#
# COMPACT_ATOMS: atom_id res chain seq x y z
N MET A 1 19.65 21.89 -2.61
CA MET A 1 18.44 22.72 -2.34
C MET A 1 17.42 21.83 -1.65
N VAL A 2 17.07 22.12 -0.39
CA VAL A 2 16.07 21.36 0.38
C VAL A 2 14.73 22.10 0.23
N PRO A 3 13.82 21.70 -0.68
CA PRO A 3 12.45 22.19 -0.72
C PRO A 3 11.80 22.27 0.67
N ARG A 4 11.33 23.48 0.98
CA ARG A 4 10.73 23.92 2.25
C ARG A 4 9.41 23.23 2.62
N ASN A 5 8.92 22.31 1.78
CA ASN A 5 7.65 21.58 1.94
C ASN A 5 7.81 20.20 2.59
N ASP A 6 8.81 20.03 3.45
CA ASP A 6 9.24 18.73 4.01
C ASP A 6 8.41 18.36 5.25
N HIS A 7 7.08 18.29 5.08
CA HIS A 7 6.18 17.86 6.14
C HIS A 7 6.05 16.35 6.14
N LEU A 8 6.28 15.75 7.32
CA LEU A 8 6.11 14.32 7.59
C LEU A 8 4.71 13.81 7.17
N TRP A 9 3.71 14.67 7.32
CA TRP A 9 2.31 14.45 6.96
C TRP A 9 2.09 14.10 5.48
N ILE A 10 2.91 14.66 4.58
CA ILE A 10 2.78 14.38 3.14
C ILE A 10 3.17 12.92 2.85
N GLY A 11 4.24 12.42 3.48
CA GLY A 11 4.64 11.02 3.35
C GLY A 11 3.56 10.06 3.85
N LEU A 12 2.91 10.41 4.96
CA LEU A 12 1.82 9.63 5.54
C LEU A 12 0.60 9.62 4.62
N ALA A 13 0.14 10.79 4.16
CA ALA A 13 -0.98 10.90 3.23
C ALA A 13 -0.74 10.12 1.92
N VAL A 14 0.48 10.22 1.37
CA VAL A 14 0.85 9.48 0.14
C VAL A 14 0.82 7.98 0.37
N SER A 15 1.30 7.48 1.52
CA SER A 15 1.27 6.03 1.79
C SER A 15 -0.15 5.46 1.86
N ILE A 16 -1.07 6.20 2.47
CA ILE A 16 -2.49 5.82 2.54
C ILE A 16 -3.10 5.88 1.15
N PHE A 17 -2.90 6.98 0.44
CA PHE A 17 -3.45 7.17 -0.90
C PHE A 17 -2.96 6.10 -1.88
N VAL A 18 -1.65 5.83 -1.91
CA VAL A 18 -1.07 4.80 -2.79
C VAL A 18 -1.59 3.41 -2.44
N SER A 19 -1.71 3.06 -1.16
CA SER A 19 -2.27 1.76 -0.76
C SER A 19 -3.72 1.59 -1.21
N VAL A 20 -4.56 2.62 -1.03
CA VAL A 20 -5.98 2.57 -1.41
C VAL A 20 -6.13 2.47 -2.92
N VAL A 21 -5.39 3.28 -3.68
CA VAL A 21 -5.41 3.25 -5.14
C VAL A 21 -4.89 1.91 -5.66
N ALA A 22 -3.78 1.40 -5.10
CA ALA A 22 -3.22 0.11 -5.47
C ALA A 22 -4.21 -1.03 -5.21
N TYR A 23 -4.90 -1.02 -4.06
CA TYR A 23 -5.91 -2.02 -3.74
C TYR A 23 -7.08 -2.00 -4.73
N GLY A 24 -7.59 -0.81 -5.07
CA GLY A 24 -8.64 -0.65 -6.09
C GLY A 24 -8.21 -1.15 -7.47
N LEU A 25 -6.97 -0.83 -7.88
CA LEU A 25 -6.40 -1.34 -9.13
C LEU A 25 -6.27 -2.87 -9.13
N PHE A 26 -5.85 -3.47 -8.01
CA PHE A 26 -5.75 -4.92 -7.88
C PHE A 26 -7.10 -5.63 -7.99
N LEU A 27 -8.17 -5.04 -7.45
CA LEU A 27 -9.54 -5.57 -7.61
C LEU A 27 -9.96 -5.56 -9.09
N GLN A 28 -9.79 -4.42 -9.76
CA GLN A 28 -10.10 -4.32 -11.20
C GLN A 28 -9.26 -5.29 -12.02
N LEU A 29 -7.97 -5.44 -11.70
CA LEU A 29 -7.09 -6.40 -12.39
C LEU A 29 -7.60 -7.84 -12.22
N GLY A 30 -8.09 -8.20 -11.03
CA GLY A 30 -8.68 -9.51 -10.75
C GLY A 30 -9.95 -9.78 -11.55
N GLU A 31 -10.83 -8.79 -11.70
CA GLU A 31 -12.03 -8.89 -12.53
C GLU A 31 -11.66 -9.04 -14.02
N TRP A 32 -10.71 -8.26 -14.52
CA TRP A 32 -10.24 -8.35 -15.90
C TRP A 32 -9.59 -9.70 -16.20
N LEU A 33 -8.78 -10.22 -15.27
CA LEU A 33 -8.18 -11.56 -15.38
C LEU A 33 -9.24 -12.65 -15.39
N THR A 34 -10.26 -12.53 -14.55
CA THR A 34 -11.38 -13.49 -14.49
C THR A 34 -12.20 -13.48 -15.78
N ALA A 35 -12.51 -12.28 -16.29
CA ALA A 35 -13.23 -12.09 -17.55
C ALA A 35 -12.44 -12.63 -18.76
N GLY A 36 -11.12 -12.45 -18.79
CA GLY A 36 -10.25 -12.92 -19.88
C GLY A 36 -9.91 -14.42 -19.82
N ALA A 37 -9.81 -15.01 -18.63
CA ALA A 37 -9.42 -16.42 -18.46
C ALA A 37 -10.60 -17.40 -18.56
N GLY A 38 -11.85 -16.93 -18.54
CA GLY A 38 -13.04 -17.79 -18.55
C GLY A 38 -13.16 -18.72 -17.34
N ARG A 39 -12.41 -18.44 -16.27
CA ARG A 39 -12.42 -19.14 -14.98
C ARG A 39 -12.45 -18.13 -13.85
N GLU A 40 -13.20 -18.43 -12.80
CA GLU A 40 -13.21 -17.63 -11.57
C GLU A 40 -11.84 -17.69 -10.88
N ILE A 41 -11.05 -16.63 -11.04
CA ILE A 41 -9.80 -16.45 -10.29
C ILE A 41 -10.11 -15.59 -9.07
N VAL A 42 -10.52 -16.25 -7.98
CA VAL A 42 -10.83 -15.55 -6.72
C VAL A 42 -9.53 -15.27 -5.97
N PHE A 43 -8.99 -14.07 -6.11
CA PHE A 43 -7.93 -13.59 -5.24
C PHE A 43 -8.49 -13.27 -3.86
N ARG A 44 -7.83 -13.80 -2.81
CA ARG A 44 -8.25 -13.51 -1.43
C ARG A 44 -8.00 -12.02 -1.14
N PRO A 45 -8.96 -11.29 -0.53
CA PRO A 45 -8.78 -9.87 -0.23
C PRO A 45 -7.57 -9.60 0.67
N ARG A 46 -7.23 -10.55 1.56
CA ARG A 46 -6.04 -10.51 2.41
C ARG A 46 -4.73 -10.36 1.62
N THR A 47 -4.56 -11.09 0.52
CA THR A 47 -3.33 -11.06 -0.28
C THR A 47 -3.27 -9.81 -1.16
N LEU A 48 -4.42 -9.36 -1.67
CA LEU A 48 -4.52 -8.11 -2.42
C LEU A 48 -4.17 -6.90 -1.54
N ALA A 49 -4.63 -6.89 -0.29
CA ALA A 49 -4.31 -5.84 0.66
C ALA A 49 -2.82 -5.81 1.02
N LEU A 50 -2.16 -6.97 1.22
CA LEU A 50 -0.70 -7.02 1.40
C LEU A 50 0.04 -6.52 0.16
N MET A 51 -0.34 -6.95 -1.04
CA MET A 51 0.29 -6.47 -2.27
C MET A 51 0.14 -4.96 -2.44
N ALA A 52 -1.03 -4.41 -2.12
CA ALA A 52 -1.28 -2.98 -2.15
C ALA A 52 -0.37 -2.21 -1.17
N ILE A 53 -0.19 -2.72 0.06
CA ILE A 53 0.72 -2.14 1.05
C ILE A 53 2.17 -2.21 0.54
N CYS A 54 2.60 -3.35 -0.01
CA CYS A 54 3.94 -3.51 -0.59
C CYS A 54 4.20 -2.57 -1.77
N LEU A 55 3.16 -2.17 -2.52
CA LEU A 55 3.29 -1.24 -3.64
C LEU A 55 3.74 0.17 -3.20
N ASN A 56 3.69 0.50 -1.91
CA ASN A 56 4.28 1.73 -1.35
C ASN A 56 5.81 1.79 -1.49
N ILE A 57 6.48 0.71 -1.86
CA ILE A 57 7.89 0.73 -2.22
C ILE A 57 8.15 1.67 -3.43
N LEU A 58 7.18 1.83 -4.34
CA LEU A 58 7.27 2.75 -5.49
C LEU A 58 7.46 4.22 -5.06
N PRO A 59 6.54 4.84 -4.29
CA PRO A 59 6.75 6.19 -3.79
C PRO A 59 7.99 6.26 -2.88
N MET A 60 8.32 5.20 -2.13
CA MET A 60 9.53 5.16 -1.30
C MET A 60 10.81 5.33 -2.13
N ASN A 61 10.91 4.67 -3.29
CA ASN A 61 12.03 4.85 -4.22
C ASN A 61 12.03 6.26 -4.85
N VAL A 62 10.88 6.82 -5.18
CA VAL A 62 10.77 8.20 -5.72
C VAL A 62 11.23 9.24 -4.69
N PHE A 63 10.72 9.17 -3.46
CA PHE A 63 11.12 10.08 -2.38
C PHE A 63 12.60 9.95 -2.01
N ARG A 64 13.16 8.72 -2.09
CA ARG A 64 14.59 8.48 -1.88
C ARG A 64 15.44 9.17 -2.93
N ARG A 65 15.00 9.21 -4.20
CA ARG A 65 15.70 9.90 -5.30
C ARG A 65 15.64 11.43 -5.18
N THR A 66 14.59 11.97 -4.56
CA THR A 66 14.38 13.43 -4.38
C THR A 66 15.02 14.00 -3.08
N TYR A 67 15.84 13.22 -2.36
CA TYR A 67 16.52 13.65 -1.12
C TYR A 67 15.55 14.27 -0.07
N ARG A 68 14.30 13.78 -0.01
CA ARG A 68 13.24 14.26 0.89
C ARG A 68 13.21 13.41 2.17
N THR A 69 14.20 13.59 3.05
CA THR A 69 14.42 12.72 4.23
C THR A 69 13.28 12.75 5.26
N ARG A 70 12.52 13.85 5.40
CA ARG A 70 11.40 13.89 6.35
C ARG A 70 10.14 13.23 5.79
N SER A 71 9.83 13.46 4.51
CA SER A 71 8.74 12.74 3.82
C SER A 71 8.96 11.23 3.77
N LEU A 72 10.20 10.77 3.61
CA LEU A 72 10.52 9.34 3.62
C LEU A 72 10.15 8.68 4.97
N LYS A 73 10.49 9.33 6.09
CA LYS A 73 10.12 8.86 7.44
C LYS A 73 8.61 8.79 7.62
N GLY A 74 7.88 9.80 7.15
CA GLY A 74 6.42 9.82 7.20
C GLY A 74 5.76 8.69 6.40
N LEU A 75 6.32 8.39 5.22
CA LEU A 75 5.85 7.27 4.39
C LEU A 75 6.06 5.92 5.08
N VAL A 76 7.24 5.70 5.66
CA VAL A 76 7.53 4.45 6.40
C VAL A 76 6.58 4.30 7.60
N ILE A 77 6.35 5.37 8.36
CA ILE A 77 5.40 5.35 9.48
C ILE A 77 3.99 5.02 9.00
N GLY A 78 3.54 5.61 7.89
CA GLY A 78 2.22 5.33 7.33
C GLY A 78 2.07 3.87 6.85
N VAL A 79 3.08 3.33 6.18
CA VAL A 79 3.11 1.91 5.79
C VAL A 79 3.09 0.99 7.01
N MET A 80 3.82 1.33 8.07
CA MET A 80 3.81 0.56 9.33
C MET A 80 2.42 0.57 9.99
N ILE A 81 1.71 1.71 9.98
CA ILE A 81 0.33 1.79 10.50
C ILE A 81 -0.62 0.92 9.68
N LEU A 82 -0.53 1.00 8.34
CA LEU A 82 -1.34 0.16 7.44
C LEU A 82 -1.04 -1.33 7.61
N ALA A 83 0.24 -1.70 7.75
CA ALA A 83 0.66 -3.08 8.00
C ALA A 83 0.16 -3.58 9.37
N ALA A 84 0.24 -2.75 10.41
CA ALA A 84 -0.31 -3.07 11.72
C ALA A 84 -1.84 -3.25 11.66
N ALA A 85 -2.57 -2.32 11.01
CA ALA A 85 -4.01 -2.43 10.82
C ALA A 85 -4.40 -3.71 10.07
N TRP A 86 -3.67 -4.04 9.01
CA TRP A 86 -3.84 -5.29 8.28
C TRP A 86 -3.61 -6.51 9.17
N PHE A 87 -2.54 -6.50 9.97
CA PHE A 87 -2.21 -7.57 10.89
C PHE A 87 -3.28 -7.72 11.99
N PHE A 88 -3.84 -6.63 12.51
CA PHE A 88 -4.93 -6.72 13.48
C PHE A 88 -6.21 -7.29 12.88
N TYR A 89 -6.54 -6.93 11.64
CA TYR A 89 -7.75 -7.39 10.96
C TYR A 89 -7.64 -8.86 10.50
N TYR A 90 -6.60 -9.16 9.71
CA TYR A 90 -6.40 -10.49 9.12
C TYR A 90 -5.57 -11.44 9.99
N GLY A 91 -4.70 -10.92 10.86
CA GLY A 91 -3.95 -11.75 11.81
C GLY A 91 -4.86 -12.39 12.86
N ARG A 92 -5.96 -11.75 13.24
CA ARG A 92 -6.97 -12.37 14.11
C ARG A 92 -7.72 -13.50 13.39
N GLU A 93 -8.00 -13.33 12.10
CA GLU A 93 -8.54 -14.37 11.23
C GLU A 93 -7.56 -15.54 11.05
N LEU A 94 -6.24 -15.28 11.06
CA LEU A 94 -5.19 -16.30 10.95
C LEU A 94 -4.95 -17.06 12.26
N LEU A 95 -5.11 -16.41 13.43
CA LEU A 95 -4.89 -17.03 14.75
C LEU A 95 -6.08 -17.85 15.26
N ASN A 96 -7.29 -17.58 14.76
CA ASN A 96 -8.52 -18.29 15.12
C ASN A 96 -8.96 -19.35 14.08
N GLY A 97 -8.14 -19.59 13.05
CA GLY A 97 -8.34 -20.67 12.06
C GLY A 97 -7.42 -21.85 12.32
#